data_AF-A0A845EC47-F1
#
_entry.id   AF-A0A845EC47-F1
#
_cell.length_a   1.000
_cell.length_b   1.000
_cell.length_c   1.000
_cell.angle_alpha   90.00
_cell.angle_beta   90.00
_cell.angle_gamma   90.00
#
_symmetry.space_group_name_H-M   'P 1'
#
loop_
_entity.id
_entity.type
_entity.pdbx_description
1 polymer ?
#
loop_
_entity_poly.entity_id
_entity_poly.type
_entity_poly.pdbx_seq_one_letter_code
_entity_poly.pdbx_strand_id
1 'polypeptide(L)' 'MTEEQMKDVFETYGYGEVYSRFQTPLYVTGLLDEVEEEVLEDFFDNIELTPAVFFDEFRFWFQYFSTAQRYL' A
#
# COMPACT_ATOMS: atom_id res chain seq x y z
N MET A 1 -0.33 6.09 9.63
CA MET A 1 1.14 5.89 9.49
C MET A 1 1.80 7.18 8.97
N THR A 2 3.03 7.51 9.34
CA THR A 2 3.74 8.68 8.75
C THR A 2 4.25 8.38 7.34
N GLU A 3 4.55 9.41 6.54
CA GLU A 3 5.13 9.22 5.18
C GLU A 3 6.48 8.46 5.22
N GLU A 4 7.28 8.66 6.28
CA GLU A 4 8.57 7.97 6.46
C GLU A 4 8.35 6.48 6.76
N GLN A 5 7.47 6.16 7.70
CA GLN A 5 7.09 4.76 7.98
C GLN A 5 6.50 4.06 6.74
N MET A 6 5.63 4.76 5.99
CA MET A 6 5.04 4.21 4.77
C MET A 6 6.11 3.87 3.75
N LYS A 7 7.07 4.77 3.55
CA LYS A 7 8.21 4.51 2.68
C LYS A 7 9.01 3.29 3.15
N ASP A 8 9.30 3.19 4.44
CA ASP A 8 10.08 2.10 5.02
C ASP A 8 9.40 0.74 4.80
N VAL A 9 8.08 0.64 4.94
CA VAL A 9 7.33 -0.59 4.64
C VAL A 9 7.46 -0.95 3.15
N PHE A 10 7.21 -0.01 2.24
CA PHE A 10 7.35 -0.29 0.80
C PHE A 10 8.79 -0.72 0.44
N GLU A 11 9.82 -0.10 1.00
CA GLU A 11 11.21 -0.47 0.75
C GLU A 11 11.54 -1.85 1.33
N THR A 12 11.05 -2.17 2.53
CA THR A 12 11.25 -3.47 3.20
C THR A 12 10.71 -4.63 2.36
N TYR A 13 9.58 -4.41 1.68
CA TYR A 13 8.95 -5.40 0.79
C TYR A 13 9.47 -5.37 -0.66
N GLY A 14 10.49 -4.56 -0.96
CA GLY A 14 11.07 -4.45 -2.31
C GLY A 14 10.26 -3.60 -3.29
N TYR A 15 9.27 -2.86 -2.81
CA TYR A 15 8.39 -1.99 -3.59
C TYR A 15 8.80 -0.50 -3.55
N GLY A 16 10.06 -0.18 -3.22
CA GLY A 16 10.55 1.20 -3.19
C GLY A 16 10.35 1.96 -4.51
N GLU A 17 10.50 1.30 -5.66
CA GLU A 17 10.22 1.93 -6.97
C GLU A 17 8.71 2.25 -7.13
N VAL A 18 7.84 1.35 -6.67
CA VAL A 18 6.39 1.56 -6.67
C VAL A 18 6.04 2.75 -5.78
N TYR A 19 6.61 2.84 -4.57
CA TYR A 19 6.41 3.97 -3.68
C TYR A 19 6.84 5.30 -4.32
N SER A 20 7.99 5.32 -4.99
CA SER A 20 8.47 6.53 -5.66
C SER A 20 7.46 7.10 -6.68
N ARG A 21 6.71 6.22 -7.34
CA ARG A 21 5.65 6.57 -8.29
C ARG A 21 4.33 6.91 -7.59
N PHE A 22 4.07 6.31 -6.43
CA PHE A 22 2.78 6.40 -5.73
C PHE A 22 2.74 7.45 -4.62
N GLN A 23 3.88 8.01 -4.17
CA GLN A 23 3.93 8.99 -3.09
C GLN A 23 2.92 10.14 -3.27
N THR A 24 2.85 10.74 -4.46
CA THR A 24 1.95 11.85 -4.75
C THR A 24 0.48 11.42 -4.74
N PRO A 25 0.05 10.39 -5.49
CA PRO A 25 -1.35 9.96 -5.42
C PRO A 25 -1.75 9.40 -4.05
N LEU A 26 -0.84 8.76 -3.29
CA LEU A 26 -1.08 8.35 -1.90
C LEU A 26 -1.40 9.57 -1.03
N TYR A 27 -0.54 10.60 -1.07
CA TYR A 27 -0.74 11.85 -0.35
C TYR A 27 -2.05 12.56 -0.74
N VAL A 28 -2.36 12.65 -2.04
CA VAL A 28 -3.56 13.36 -2.53
C VAL A 28 -4.85 12.62 -2.16
N THR A 29 -4.84 11.29 -2.19
CA THR A 29 -6.04 10.49 -1.91
C THR A 29 -6.24 10.18 -0.44
N GLY A 30 -5.21 10.30 0.39
CA GLY A 30 -5.23 9.89 1.80
C GLY A 30 -5.49 8.41 1.99
N LEU A 31 -5.20 7.56 0.99
CA LEU A 31 -5.58 6.14 0.97
C LEU A 31 -5.07 5.37 2.18
N LEU A 32 -3.91 5.76 2.72
CA LEU A 32 -3.19 5.06 3.79
C LEU A 32 -3.03 5.91 5.07
N ASP A 33 -3.70 7.06 5.18
CA ASP A 33 -3.48 8.00 6.29
C ASP A 33 -3.90 7.40 7.66
N GLU A 34 -5.06 6.75 7.67
CA GLU A 34 -5.64 6.08 8.84
C GLU A 34 -5.29 4.58 8.90
N VAL A 35 -4.41 4.11 8.02
CA VAL A 35 -3.97 2.72 7.98
C VAL A 35 -2.78 2.54 8.94
N GLU A 36 -2.87 1.50 9.77
CA GLU A 36 -1.78 1.04 10.63
C GLU A 36 -0.72 0.32 9.80
N GLU A 37 0.54 0.41 10.21
CA GLU A 37 1.69 -0.17 9.51
C GLU A 37 1.49 -1.67 9.23
N GLU A 38 1.07 -2.41 10.27
CA GLU A 38 0.79 -3.85 10.23
C GLU A 38 -0.21 -4.25 9.12
N VAL A 39 -1.20 -3.40 8.83
CA VAL A 39 -2.20 -3.68 7.79
C VAL A 39 -1.60 -3.60 6.38
N LEU A 40 -0.65 -2.70 6.17
CA LEU A 40 0.06 -2.57 4.90
C LEU A 40 1.07 -3.72 4.73
N GLU A 41 1.76 -4.10 5.80
CA GLU A 41 2.63 -5.27 5.83
C GLU A 41 1.85 -6.55 5.50
N ASP A 42 0.71 -6.77 6.17
CA ASP A 42 -0.20 -7.88 5.90
C ASP A 42 -0.70 -7.89 4.44
N PHE A 43 -0.96 -6.71 3.86
CA PHE A 43 -1.33 -6.62 2.46
C PHE A 43 -0.21 -7.11 1.55
N PHE A 44 1.04 -6.69 1.79
CA PHE A 44 2.18 -7.11 0.99
C PHE A 44 2.58 -8.57 1.21
N ASP A 45 2.29 -9.15 2.37
CA ASP A 45 2.43 -10.58 2.64
C ASP A 45 1.46 -11.44 1.81
N ASN A 46 0.33 -10.88 1.38
CA ASN A 46 -0.73 -11.60 0.68
C ASN A 46 -0.90 -11.23 -0.80
N ILE A 47 -0.41 -10.06 -1.22
CA ILE A 47 -0.58 -9.53 -2.58
C ILE A 47 0.77 -9.08 -3.14
N GLU A 48 1.22 -9.76 -4.19
CA GLU A 48 2.42 -9.36 -4.93
C GLU A 48 2.11 -8.21 -5.90
N LEU A 49 2.92 -7.15 -5.85
CA LEU A 49 2.85 -6.05 -6.81
C LEU A 49 3.88 -6.25 -7.92
N THR A 50 3.44 -6.08 -9.17
CA THR A 50 4.39 -6.01 -10.27
C THR A 50 5.05 -4.62 -10.30
N PRO A 51 6.31 -4.48 -10.77
CA PRO A 51 6.92 -3.16 -10.93
C PRO A 51 6.13 -2.24 -11.87
N ALA A 52 5.33 -2.79 -12.78
CA ALA A 52 4.52 -2.03 -13.73
C ALA A 52 3.15 -1.60 -13.17
N VAL A 53 2.77 -2.00 -11.96
CA VAL A 53 1.44 -1.79 -11.38
C VAL A 53 1.00 -0.32 -11.44
N PHE A 54 -0.26 -0.10 -11.84
CA PHE A 54 -0.86 1.24 -11.83
C PHE A 54 -1.41 1.59 -10.46
N PHE A 55 -1.47 2.89 -10.13
CA PHE A 55 -1.98 3.33 -8.83
C PHE A 55 -3.42 2.86 -8.57
N ASP A 56 -4.29 2.94 -9.58
CA ASP A 56 -5.69 2.51 -9.44
C ASP A 56 -5.80 0.99 -9.24
N GLU A 57 -4.89 0.20 -9.81
CA GLU A 57 -4.83 -1.25 -9.60
C GLU A 57 -4.40 -1.57 -8.17
N PHE A 58 -3.33 -0.92 -7.68
CA PHE A 58 -2.91 -1.02 -6.28
C PHE A 58 -4.04 -0.64 -5.32
N ARG A 59 -4.69 0.51 -5.57
CA ARG A 59 -5.82 0.98 -4.76
C ARG A 59 -6.95 -0.04 -4.73
N PHE A 60 -7.29 -0.61 -5.89
CA PHE A 60 -8.32 -1.65 -5.96
C PHE A 60 -7.97 -2.86 -5.11
N TRP A 61 -6.75 -3.39 -5.24
CA TRP A 61 -6.32 -4.56 -4.48
C TRP A 61 -6.27 -4.29 -2.98
N PHE A 62 -5.76 -3.13 -2.59
CA PHE A 62 -5.70 -2.72 -1.19
C PHE A 62 -7.11 -2.63 -0.58
N GLN A 63 -8.05 -1.95 -1.25
CA GLN A 63 -9.43 -1.84 -0.79
C GLN A 63 -10.15 -3.19 -0.74
N TYR A 64 -9.90 -4.07 -1.72
CA TYR A 64 -10.43 -5.43 -1.72
C TYR A 64 -9.92 -6.22 -0.51
N PHE A 65 -8.61 -6.18 -0.26
CA PHE A 65 -7.97 -6.85 0.88
C PHE A 65 -8.53 -6.36 2.22
N SER A 66 -8.55 -5.04 2.44
CA SER A 66 -9.08 -4.46 3.69
C SER A 66 -10.56 -4.78 3.90
N THR A 67 -11.35 -4.88 2.82
CA THR A 67 -12.76 -5.27 2.92
C THR A 67 -12.90 -6.75 3.24
N ALA A 68 -12.11 -7.61 2.59
CA ALA A 68 -12.15 -9.05 2.81
C ALA A 68 -11.77 -9.42 4.25
N GLN A 69 -10.74 -8.80 4.82
CA GLN A 69 -10.36 -9.02 6.22
C GLN A 69 -11.42 -8.59 7.24
N ARG A 70 -12.24 -7.58 6.93
CA ARG A 70 -13.33 -7.15 7.83
C ARG A 70 -14.42 -8.22 8.03
N TYR A 71 -14.52 -9.19 7.12
CA TYR A 71 -15.55 -10.24 7.15
C TYR A 71 -14.98 -11.64 7.43
N LEU A 72 -13.71 -11.73 7.82
CA LEU A 72 -13.06 -12.94 8.32
C LEU A 72 -12.88 -12.86 9.83
#